data_AF-T0JGM9-F1
#
_entry.id   AF-T0JGM9-F1
#
_cell.length_a   1.000
_cell.length_b   1.000
_cell.length_c   1.000
_cell.angle_alpha   90.00
_cell.angle_beta   90.00
_cell.angle_gamma   90.00
#
_symmetry.space_group_name_H-M   'P 1'
#
loop_
_entity.id
_entity.type
_entity.pdbx_description
1 polymer ?
#
loop_
_entity_poly.entity_id
_entity_poly.type
_entity_poly.pdbx_seq_one_letter_code
_entity_poly.pdbx_strand_id
1 'polypeptide(L)'
;MILLPDILNISIKELKNHAKEIFYLAVVAVVVSIAIATYVTPYILAQYSFTVGMLIALFTMLMATDAITVVSIMSKFRLPERLKIYAESESLFNDVTALIIFYFIALPLISGDELSLLSINLTLFKVLILSTIIGFGVAYIGFLSIKILKNPFDQFIIIYLVVNISFLVAEHFHIAGILSIVVSALTFKYLVQKEIKGETFRRTKIGDVKDKESVMELIKSVPAITKREFREYKKEAIFIGIFANAIVFVIIANIIELDILFKYYKEILIVFALTTVIRFISVSSLVLVMRLPFRWAKTLTLSGTKGALAIIMAHSIPDNFIYKDMFEAIVIGNVLISTFLYTFLLMLHIYFNKKAYAQDMQVDKQSSKNNIKQYTKNVIEALKKDASTQAYSRAFIEDIITDELARASRYNLDLSLLILKLSTKEKALNQEVLSAVGRVIKEQIRTTDYFGKLTDDEYVIVTLNTSLGEAVTLAEKISKEFASTEMIHIALEYNFGVTQADETDTTETIIEKLNEALSRSEQSGIHAIEIEV
;
A
#
# COMPACT_ATOMS: atom_id res chain seq x y z
N MET A 1 0.12 -22.19 -11.82
CA MET A 1 1.59 -22.04 -11.89
C MET A 1 2.04 -20.76 -12.60
N ILE A 2 1.41 -20.37 -13.71
CA ILE A 2 1.80 -19.19 -14.50
C ILE A 2 1.69 -17.87 -13.71
N LEU A 3 0.66 -17.70 -12.87
CA LEU A 3 0.39 -16.45 -12.13
C LEU A 3 1.20 -16.26 -10.84
N LEU A 4 1.70 -17.35 -10.24
CA LEU A 4 2.39 -17.28 -8.95
C LEU A 4 3.65 -16.39 -8.98
N PRO A 5 4.52 -16.46 -10.01
CA PRO A 5 5.71 -15.63 -10.11
C PRO A 5 5.40 -14.14 -10.20
N ASP A 6 4.36 -13.77 -10.95
CA ASP A 6 3.90 -12.39 -11.10
C ASP A 6 3.48 -11.82 -9.75
N ILE A 7 2.66 -12.58 -9.02
CA ILE A 7 2.17 -12.19 -7.70
C ILE A 7 3.33 -12.07 -6.69
N LEU A 8 4.32 -12.96 -6.75
CA LEU A 8 5.51 -12.92 -5.90
C LEU A 8 6.47 -11.78 -6.27
N ASN A 9 6.41 -11.24 -7.49
CA ASN A 9 7.29 -10.17 -7.92
C ASN A 9 6.82 -8.77 -7.47
N ILE A 10 5.51 -8.53 -7.41
CA ILE A 10 4.87 -7.23 -7.11
C ILE A 10 5.19 -6.64 -5.72
N SER A 11 5.46 -5.34 -5.62
CA SER A 11 5.61 -4.69 -4.32
C SER A 11 4.24 -4.38 -3.67
N ILE A 12 3.93 -5.03 -2.53
CA ILE A 12 2.67 -4.78 -1.80
C ILE A 12 2.56 -3.32 -1.34
N LYS A 13 3.69 -2.70 -0.96
CA LYS A 13 3.72 -1.30 -0.54
C LYS A 13 3.32 -0.37 -1.68
N GLU A 14 3.81 -0.64 -2.89
CA GLU A 14 3.54 0.18 -4.06
C GLU A 14 2.14 -0.07 -4.61
N LEU A 15 1.66 -1.32 -4.55
CA LEU A 15 0.26 -1.66 -4.83
C LEU A 15 -0.70 -0.84 -3.95
N LYS A 16 -0.40 -0.71 -2.65
CA LYS A 16 -1.21 0.12 -1.74
C LYS A 16 -1.14 1.61 -2.08
N ASN A 17 0.03 2.11 -2.47
CA ASN A 17 0.23 3.53 -2.80
C ASN A 17 -0.45 3.92 -4.12
N HIS A 18 -0.61 2.98 -5.05
CA HIS A 18 -1.16 3.21 -6.39
C HIS A 18 -2.43 2.40 -6.67
N ALA A 19 -3.18 2.07 -5.62
CA ALA A 19 -4.32 1.16 -5.71
C ALA A 19 -5.43 1.70 -6.64
N LYS A 20 -5.65 3.01 -6.66
CA LYS A 20 -6.71 3.63 -7.49
C LYS A 20 -6.38 3.50 -8.97
N GLU A 21 -5.12 3.69 -9.31
CA GLU A 21 -4.64 3.73 -10.68
C GLU A 21 -4.52 2.33 -11.26
N ILE A 22 -4.07 1.39 -10.43
CA ILE A 22 -4.08 -0.03 -10.75
C ILE A 22 -5.52 -0.51 -10.92
N PHE A 23 -6.46 -0.13 -10.05
CA PHE A 23 -7.87 -0.49 -10.20
C PHE A 23 -8.49 0.05 -11.50
N TYR A 24 -8.18 1.30 -11.87
CA TYR A 24 -8.65 1.88 -13.13
C TYR A 24 -8.13 1.09 -14.34
N LEU A 25 -6.83 0.78 -14.39
CA LEU A 25 -6.24 0.02 -15.49
C LEU A 25 -6.76 -1.42 -15.54
N ALA A 26 -6.78 -2.09 -14.39
CA ALA A 26 -7.14 -3.49 -14.23
C ALA A 26 -8.59 -3.79 -14.59
N VAL A 27 -9.51 -2.92 -14.14
CA VAL A 27 -10.95 -3.20 -14.15
C VAL A 27 -11.66 -2.28 -15.10
N VAL A 28 -11.57 -0.96 -14.88
CA VAL A 28 -12.36 0.03 -15.62
C VAL A 28 -11.94 0.04 -17.09
N ALA A 29 -10.64 0.12 -17.36
CA ALA A 29 -10.12 0.15 -18.72
C ALA A 29 -10.42 -1.16 -19.47
N VAL A 30 -10.34 -2.33 -18.82
CA VAL A 30 -10.70 -3.62 -19.42
C VAL A 30 -12.18 -3.67 -19.80
N VAL A 31 -13.08 -3.36 -18.86
CA VAL A 31 -14.54 -3.39 -19.11
C VAL A 31 -14.93 -2.40 -20.20
N VAL A 32 -14.41 -1.17 -20.17
CA VAL A 32 -14.67 -0.16 -21.19
C VAL A 32 -14.10 -0.60 -22.55
N SER A 33 -12.92 -1.19 -22.57
CA SER A 33 -12.30 -1.70 -23.81
C SER A 33 -13.12 -2.81 -24.43
N ILE A 34 -13.63 -3.76 -23.63
CA ILE A 34 -14.53 -4.83 -24.11
C ILE A 34 -15.84 -4.25 -24.62
N ALA A 35 -16.43 -3.27 -23.92
CA ALA A 35 -17.68 -2.64 -24.34
C ALA A 35 -17.54 -1.90 -25.68
N ILE A 36 -16.47 -1.09 -25.84
CA ILE A 36 -16.17 -0.40 -27.09
C ILE A 36 -15.92 -1.40 -28.21
N ALA A 37 -15.12 -2.43 -27.96
CA ALA A 37 -14.80 -3.43 -28.97
C ALA A 37 -16.05 -4.21 -29.41
N THR A 38 -16.90 -4.60 -28.46
CA THR A 38 -18.18 -5.28 -28.71
C THR A 38 -19.12 -4.41 -29.53
N TYR A 39 -19.16 -3.10 -29.27
CA TYR A 39 -19.99 -2.17 -30.04
C TYR A 39 -19.45 -1.92 -31.46
N VAL A 40 -18.14 -1.76 -31.62
CA VAL A 40 -17.52 -1.38 -32.90
C VAL A 40 -17.42 -2.56 -33.88
N THR A 41 -17.18 -3.77 -33.37
CA THR A 41 -16.88 -4.94 -34.21
C THR A 41 -17.97 -5.30 -35.23
N PRO A 42 -19.27 -5.27 -34.91
CA PRO A 42 -20.33 -5.52 -35.89
C PRO A 42 -20.30 -4.61 -37.11
N TYR A 43 -19.80 -3.37 -36.97
CA TYR A 43 -19.69 -2.43 -38.08
C TYR A 43 -18.48 -2.72 -38.99
N ILE A 44 -17.41 -3.28 -38.43
CA ILE A 44 -16.18 -3.59 -39.18
C ILE A 44 -16.28 -4.98 -39.83
N LEU A 45 -16.85 -5.94 -39.11
CA LEU A 45 -16.99 -7.33 -39.51
C LEU A 45 -18.47 -7.68 -39.79
N ALA A 46 -19.14 -6.82 -40.55
CA ALA A 46 -20.59 -6.90 -40.83
C ALA A 46 -21.03 -8.16 -41.58
N GLN A 47 -20.08 -8.91 -42.16
CA GLN A 47 -20.33 -10.18 -42.84
C GLN A 47 -20.63 -11.34 -41.88
N TYR A 48 -20.40 -11.17 -40.57
CA TYR A 48 -20.64 -12.19 -39.56
C TYR A 48 -21.78 -11.78 -38.62
N SER A 49 -22.64 -12.74 -38.29
CA SER A 49 -23.73 -12.56 -37.33
C SER A 49 -23.23 -12.89 -35.92
N PHE A 50 -22.57 -11.94 -35.27
CA PHE A 50 -22.11 -12.11 -33.90
C PHE A 50 -23.19 -11.74 -32.88
N THR A 51 -23.37 -12.58 -31.86
CA THR A 51 -24.11 -12.18 -30.66
C THR A 51 -23.21 -11.37 -29.72
N VAL A 52 -23.81 -10.61 -28.80
CA VAL A 52 -23.07 -9.83 -27.80
C VAL A 52 -22.18 -10.73 -26.94
N GLY A 53 -22.67 -11.91 -26.52
CA GLY A 53 -21.90 -12.89 -25.74
C GLY A 53 -20.64 -13.37 -26.46
N MET A 54 -20.73 -13.61 -27.77
CA MET A 54 -19.59 -14.01 -28.61
C MET A 54 -18.50 -12.93 -28.63
N LEU A 55 -18.88 -11.66 -28.83
CA LEU A 55 -17.91 -10.57 -28.87
C LEU A 55 -17.30 -10.30 -27.49
N ILE A 56 -18.09 -10.38 -26.42
CA ILE A 56 -17.57 -10.30 -25.06
C ILE A 56 -16.53 -11.40 -24.84
N ALA A 57 -16.80 -12.65 -25.23
CA ALA A 57 -15.83 -13.74 -25.12
C ALA A 57 -14.54 -13.43 -25.89
N LEU A 58 -14.66 -13.04 -27.17
CA LEU A 58 -13.51 -12.72 -28.01
C LEU A 58 -12.62 -11.65 -27.38
N PHE A 59 -13.20 -10.50 -27.02
CA PHE A 59 -12.41 -9.39 -26.50
C PHE A 59 -11.88 -9.64 -25.11
N THR A 60 -12.62 -10.37 -24.28
CA THR A 60 -12.14 -10.76 -22.96
C THR A 60 -10.88 -11.62 -23.06
N MET A 61 -10.85 -12.59 -23.98
CA MET A 61 -9.64 -13.39 -24.24
C MET A 61 -8.45 -12.52 -24.66
N LEU A 62 -8.71 -11.50 -25.48
CA LEU A 62 -7.69 -10.60 -26.03
C LEU A 62 -7.20 -9.52 -25.03
N MET A 63 -7.89 -9.34 -23.90
CA MET A 63 -7.47 -8.43 -22.83
C MET A 63 -6.48 -9.06 -21.85
N ALA A 64 -6.33 -10.39 -21.84
CA ALA A 64 -5.33 -11.08 -21.02
C ALA A 64 -3.90 -10.81 -21.55
N THR A 65 -3.00 -10.45 -20.64
CA THR A 65 -1.67 -9.90 -20.93
C THR A 65 -0.58 -10.58 -20.12
N ASP A 66 0.60 -10.74 -20.71
CA ASP A 66 1.74 -11.44 -20.11
C ASP A 66 2.69 -10.50 -19.37
N ALA A 67 2.65 -10.53 -18.04
CA ALA A 67 3.48 -9.70 -17.19
C ALA A 67 4.96 -10.11 -17.23
N ILE A 68 5.24 -11.40 -17.42
CA ILE A 68 6.61 -11.96 -17.34
C ILE A 68 7.45 -11.43 -18.49
N THR A 69 6.91 -11.47 -19.71
CA THR A 69 7.60 -10.98 -20.91
C THR A 69 7.94 -9.49 -20.77
N VAL A 70 7.00 -8.70 -20.27
CA VAL A 70 7.17 -7.26 -20.03
C VAL A 70 8.26 -6.96 -19.03
N VAL A 71 8.16 -7.58 -17.85
CA VAL A 71 9.10 -7.37 -16.76
C VAL A 71 10.50 -7.77 -17.19
N SER A 72 10.64 -8.89 -17.92
CA SER A 72 11.91 -9.33 -18.49
C SER A 72 12.52 -8.30 -19.43
N ILE A 73 11.74 -7.73 -20.35
CA ILE A 73 12.22 -6.69 -21.28
C ILE A 73 12.56 -5.40 -20.51
N MET A 74 11.63 -4.88 -19.70
CA MET A 74 11.80 -3.62 -18.97
C MET A 74 12.94 -3.68 -17.93
N SER A 75 13.25 -4.86 -17.40
CA SER A 75 14.37 -5.06 -16.47
C SER A 75 15.73 -4.78 -17.12
N LYS A 76 15.86 -4.99 -18.44
CA LYS A 76 17.09 -4.72 -19.21
C LYS A 76 17.32 -3.23 -19.46
N PHE A 77 16.31 -2.40 -19.28
CA PHE A 77 16.38 -0.96 -19.50
C PHE A 77 16.31 -0.15 -18.19
N ARG A 78 16.92 1.04 -18.22
CA ARG A 78 16.82 2.03 -17.15
C ARG A 78 15.54 2.83 -17.34
N LEU A 79 14.46 2.38 -16.70
CA LEU A 79 13.14 3.00 -16.73
C LEU A 79 12.72 3.43 -15.31
N PRO A 80 11.82 4.44 -15.19
CA PRO A 80 11.22 4.83 -13.92
C PRO A 80 10.58 3.63 -13.21
N GLU A 81 10.65 3.60 -11.88
CA GLU A 81 10.15 2.48 -11.07
C GLU A 81 8.63 2.39 -11.16
N ARG A 82 7.93 3.54 -11.09
CA ARG A 82 6.47 3.62 -11.29
C ARG A 82 6.00 3.04 -12.62
N LEU A 83 6.74 3.29 -13.70
CA LEU A 83 6.38 2.78 -15.02
C LEU A 83 6.41 1.24 -15.05
N LYS A 84 7.42 0.63 -14.43
CA LYS A 84 7.51 -0.83 -14.31
C LYS A 84 6.38 -1.39 -13.45
N ILE A 85 6.07 -0.73 -12.33
CA ILE A 85 4.98 -1.12 -11.43
C ILE A 85 3.63 -1.07 -12.15
N TYR A 86 3.36 -0.01 -12.91
CA TYR A 86 2.11 0.11 -13.66
C TYR A 86 1.99 -0.98 -14.71
N ALA A 87 3.05 -1.27 -15.47
CA ALA A 87 3.03 -2.33 -16.46
C ALA A 87 2.85 -3.73 -15.82
N GLU A 88 3.53 -4.02 -14.71
CA GLU A 88 3.43 -5.30 -14.01
C GLU A 88 2.06 -5.50 -13.35
N SER A 89 1.55 -4.46 -12.69
CA SER A 89 0.27 -4.53 -11.97
C SER A 89 -0.92 -4.57 -12.94
N GLU A 90 -0.89 -3.79 -14.01
CA GLU A 90 -1.91 -3.83 -15.05
C GLU A 90 -2.04 -5.24 -15.63
N SER A 91 -0.92 -5.84 -15.99
CA SER A 91 -0.93 -7.16 -16.60
C SER A 91 -1.48 -8.26 -15.69
N LEU A 92 -1.10 -8.26 -14.39
CA LEU A 92 -1.61 -9.26 -13.44
C LEU A 92 -3.12 -9.12 -13.21
N PHE A 93 -3.60 -7.91 -12.94
CA PHE A 93 -5.01 -7.73 -12.55
C PHE A 93 -5.95 -7.77 -13.76
N ASN A 94 -5.50 -7.35 -14.95
CA ASN A 94 -6.27 -7.52 -16.19
C ASN A 94 -6.60 -8.99 -16.44
N ASP A 95 -5.66 -9.91 -16.23
CA ASP A 95 -5.88 -11.34 -16.39
C ASP A 95 -7.02 -11.84 -15.50
N VAL A 96 -7.02 -11.42 -14.22
CA VAL A 96 -8.07 -11.76 -13.27
C VAL A 96 -9.42 -11.21 -13.73
N THR A 97 -9.48 -9.94 -14.14
CA THR A 97 -10.71 -9.32 -14.62
C THR A 97 -11.22 -10.00 -15.89
N ALA A 98 -10.33 -10.30 -16.83
CA ALA A 98 -10.66 -10.99 -18.06
C ALA A 98 -11.25 -12.38 -17.76
N LEU A 99 -10.60 -13.19 -16.95
CA LEU A 99 -11.11 -14.52 -16.62
C LEU A 99 -12.47 -14.49 -15.93
N ILE A 100 -12.69 -13.55 -15.01
CA ILE A 100 -13.98 -13.39 -14.33
C ILE A 100 -15.08 -13.07 -15.36
N ILE A 101 -14.82 -12.13 -16.26
CA ILE A 101 -15.79 -11.77 -17.31
C ILE A 101 -16.01 -12.96 -18.26
N PHE A 102 -14.96 -13.68 -18.62
CA PHE A 102 -15.03 -14.80 -19.57
C PHE A 102 -15.90 -15.95 -19.01
N TYR A 103 -15.58 -16.46 -17.83
CA TYR A 103 -16.27 -17.63 -17.27
C TYR A 103 -17.66 -17.31 -16.71
N PHE A 104 -17.88 -16.12 -16.13
CA PHE A 104 -19.15 -15.81 -15.45
C PHE A 104 -20.11 -14.94 -16.26
N ILE A 105 -19.66 -14.36 -17.38
CA ILE A 105 -20.50 -13.54 -18.25
C ILE A 105 -20.49 -14.10 -19.66
N ALA A 106 -19.31 -14.26 -20.27
CA ALA A 106 -19.22 -14.59 -21.68
C ALA A 106 -19.69 -16.02 -22.00
N LEU A 107 -19.21 -17.02 -21.25
CA LEU A 107 -19.59 -18.42 -21.46
C LEU A 107 -21.10 -18.67 -21.25
N PRO A 108 -21.74 -18.21 -20.15
CA PRO A 108 -23.19 -18.37 -19.99
C PRO A 108 -23.99 -17.70 -21.12
N LEU A 109 -23.57 -16.51 -21.59
CA LEU A 109 -24.20 -15.84 -22.73
C LEU A 109 -24.05 -16.60 -24.05
N ILE A 110 -22.94 -17.32 -24.26
CA ILE A 110 -22.73 -18.16 -25.44
C ILE A 110 -23.58 -19.42 -25.35
N SER A 111 -23.72 -20.01 -24.16
CA SER A 111 -24.54 -21.19 -23.90
C SER A 111 -26.05 -20.93 -24.01
N GLY A 112 -26.46 -19.66 -24.07
CA GLY A 112 -27.87 -19.26 -24.20
C GLY A 112 -28.59 -19.07 -22.86
N ASP A 113 -27.85 -18.94 -21.76
CA ASP A 113 -28.44 -18.69 -20.44
C ASP A 113 -29.07 -17.28 -20.40
N GLU A 114 -30.31 -17.19 -19.89
CA GLU A 114 -30.96 -15.89 -19.65
C GLU A 114 -30.31 -15.20 -18.45
N LEU A 115 -29.36 -14.31 -18.73
CA LEU A 115 -28.71 -13.50 -17.71
C LEU A 115 -29.46 -12.19 -17.49
N SER A 116 -30.15 -12.08 -16.35
CA SER A 116 -30.63 -10.78 -15.84
C SER A 116 -29.45 -9.95 -15.30
N LEU A 117 -29.54 -8.62 -15.37
CA LEU A 117 -28.54 -7.73 -14.76
C LEU A 117 -28.38 -7.98 -13.25
N LEU A 118 -29.46 -8.36 -12.57
CA LEU A 118 -29.44 -8.69 -11.14
C LEU A 118 -28.69 -10.00 -10.87
N SER A 119 -28.93 -11.04 -11.66
CA SER A 119 -28.25 -12.33 -11.51
C SER A 119 -26.75 -12.23 -11.83
N ILE A 120 -26.36 -11.42 -12.81
CA ILE A 120 -24.93 -11.13 -13.09
C ILE A 120 -24.28 -10.46 -11.88
N ASN A 121 -24.89 -9.37 -11.37
CA ASN A 121 -24.33 -8.63 -10.24
C ASN A 121 -24.21 -9.50 -8.98
N LEU A 122 -25.24 -10.30 -8.67
CA LEU A 122 -25.22 -11.23 -7.54
C LEU A 122 -24.16 -12.32 -7.71
N THR A 123 -24.04 -12.89 -8.91
CA THR A 123 -23.05 -13.92 -9.21
C THR A 123 -21.63 -13.37 -9.09
N LEU A 124 -21.35 -12.21 -9.69
CA LEU A 124 -20.04 -11.55 -9.58
C LEU A 124 -19.70 -11.21 -8.14
N PHE A 125 -20.65 -10.69 -7.37
CA PHE A 125 -20.44 -10.33 -5.97
C PHE A 125 -20.16 -11.57 -5.09
N LYS A 126 -20.95 -12.65 -5.29
CA LYS A 126 -20.75 -13.94 -4.62
C LYS A 126 -19.37 -14.52 -4.94
N VAL A 127 -19.00 -14.52 -6.22
CA VAL A 127 -17.70 -15.01 -6.70
C VAL A 127 -16.57 -14.21 -6.09
N LEU A 128 -16.65 -12.87 -6.09
CA LEU A 128 -15.63 -12.00 -5.53
C LEU A 128 -15.40 -12.27 -4.03
N ILE A 129 -16.48 -12.29 -3.25
CA ILE A 129 -16.41 -12.50 -1.79
C ILE A 129 -15.88 -13.88 -1.47
N LEU A 130 -16.45 -14.93 -2.06
CA LEU A 130 -16.15 -16.28 -1.66
C LEU A 130 -14.75 -16.72 -2.15
N SER A 131 -14.31 -16.30 -3.35
CA SER A 131 -12.90 -16.44 -3.77
C SER A 131 -11.94 -15.75 -2.80
N THR A 132 -12.32 -14.57 -2.29
CA THR A 132 -11.47 -13.82 -1.35
C THR A 132 -11.38 -14.54 0.00
N ILE A 133 -12.49 -15.04 0.53
CA ILE A 133 -12.53 -15.80 1.78
C ILE A 133 -11.70 -17.09 1.67
N ILE A 134 -11.91 -17.86 0.60
CA ILE A 134 -11.16 -19.10 0.35
C ILE A 134 -9.67 -18.78 0.22
N GLY A 135 -9.32 -17.79 -0.60
CA GLY A 135 -7.93 -17.39 -0.79
C GLY A 135 -7.24 -16.97 0.52
N PHE A 136 -7.92 -16.17 1.34
CA PHE A 136 -7.40 -15.78 2.65
C PHE A 136 -7.22 -16.98 3.59
N GLY A 137 -8.22 -17.86 3.67
CA GLY A 137 -8.19 -19.05 4.51
C GLY A 137 -7.04 -19.99 4.15
N VAL A 138 -6.91 -20.34 2.86
CA VAL A 138 -5.85 -21.24 2.37
C VAL A 138 -4.46 -20.61 2.55
N ALA A 139 -4.31 -19.30 2.31
CA ALA A 139 -3.06 -18.60 2.55
C ALA A 139 -2.66 -18.57 4.02
N TYR A 140 -3.61 -18.37 4.92
CA TYR A 140 -3.38 -18.36 6.36
C TYR A 140 -2.94 -19.75 6.84
N ILE A 141 -3.61 -20.82 6.39
CA ILE A 141 -3.22 -22.20 6.70
C ILE A 141 -1.81 -22.48 6.17
N GLY A 142 -1.50 -22.14 4.91
CA GLY A 142 -0.17 -22.35 4.35
C GLY A 142 0.92 -21.56 5.08
N PHE A 143 0.64 -20.34 5.52
CA PHE A 143 1.54 -19.56 6.35
C PHE A 143 1.83 -20.24 7.70
N LEU A 144 0.82 -20.81 8.34
CA LEU A 144 1.00 -21.61 9.56
C LEU A 144 1.81 -22.88 9.29
N SER A 145 1.58 -23.56 8.16
CA SER A 145 2.33 -24.75 7.78
C SER A 145 3.83 -24.48 7.63
N ILE A 146 4.21 -23.34 7.04
CA ILE A 146 5.62 -22.97 6.87
C ILE A 146 6.33 -22.70 8.20
N LYS A 147 5.60 -22.19 9.20
CA LYS A 147 6.16 -22.01 10.56
C LYS A 147 6.46 -23.34 11.25
N ILE A 148 5.84 -24.43 10.82
CA ILE A 148 6.06 -25.76 11.40
C ILE A 148 7.21 -26.46 10.66
N LEU A 149 7.35 -26.25 9.36
CA LEU A 149 8.37 -26.90 8.53
C LEU A 149 9.70 -26.15 8.58
N LYS A 150 10.77 -26.86 8.94
CA LYS A 150 12.13 -26.29 9.07
C LYS A 150 12.98 -26.39 7.80
N ASN A 151 12.59 -27.25 6.85
CA ASN A 151 13.37 -27.47 5.63
C ASN A 151 12.97 -26.45 4.55
N PRO A 152 13.94 -25.69 3.98
CA PRO A 152 13.66 -24.74 2.91
C PRO A 152 12.95 -25.36 1.69
N PHE A 153 13.20 -26.63 1.38
CA PHE A 153 12.55 -27.33 0.28
C PHE A 153 11.05 -27.54 0.52
N ASP A 154 10.68 -27.93 1.74
CA ASP A 154 9.28 -28.17 2.08
C ASP A 154 8.48 -26.85 2.13
N GLN A 155 9.13 -25.79 2.64
CA GLN A 155 8.55 -24.44 2.63
C GLN A 155 8.29 -23.95 1.21
N PHE A 156 9.19 -24.22 0.25
CA PHE A 156 8.96 -23.92 -1.16
C PHE A 156 7.73 -24.65 -1.70
N ILE A 157 7.62 -25.96 -1.45
CA ILE A 157 6.48 -26.77 -1.89
C ILE A 157 5.16 -26.21 -1.36
N ILE A 158 5.12 -25.75 -0.09
CA ILE A 158 3.90 -25.15 0.48
C ILE A 158 3.44 -23.96 -0.35
N ILE A 159 4.34 -23.09 -0.82
CA ILE A 159 3.95 -21.91 -1.61
C ILE A 159 3.16 -22.33 -2.86
N TYR A 160 3.57 -23.42 -3.53
CA TYR A 160 2.82 -23.97 -4.67
C TYR A 160 1.53 -24.64 -4.24
N LEU A 161 1.57 -25.43 -3.16
CA LEU A 161 0.37 -26.10 -2.65
C LEU A 161 -0.70 -25.10 -2.26
N VAL A 162 -0.35 -23.98 -1.63
CA VAL A 162 -1.29 -22.89 -1.29
C VAL A 162 -2.04 -22.44 -2.54
N VAL A 163 -1.33 -22.13 -3.62
CA VAL A 163 -1.96 -21.67 -4.86
C VAL A 163 -2.84 -22.75 -5.50
N ASN A 164 -2.35 -24.00 -5.61
CA ASN A 164 -3.10 -25.08 -6.25
C ASN A 164 -4.32 -25.50 -5.41
N ILE A 165 -4.19 -25.60 -4.09
CA ILE A 165 -5.31 -25.91 -3.18
C ILE A 165 -6.34 -24.78 -3.22
N SER A 166 -5.90 -23.52 -3.23
CA SER A 166 -6.82 -22.37 -3.31
C SER A 166 -7.67 -22.39 -4.58
N PHE A 167 -7.08 -22.81 -5.71
CA PHE A 167 -7.78 -23.00 -6.97
C PHE A 167 -8.80 -24.15 -6.88
N LEU A 168 -8.35 -25.34 -6.50
CA LEU A 168 -9.19 -26.55 -6.45
C LEU A 168 -10.38 -26.38 -5.50
N VAL A 169 -10.16 -25.78 -4.32
CA VAL A 169 -11.23 -25.51 -3.36
C VAL A 169 -12.25 -24.54 -3.95
N ALA A 170 -11.80 -23.47 -4.60
CA ALA A 170 -12.71 -22.50 -5.20
C ALA A 170 -13.48 -23.07 -6.42
N GLU A 171 -12.85 -23.89 -7.25
CA GLU A 171 -13.54 -24.60 -8.34
C GLU A 171 -14.57 -25.61 -7.84
N HIS A 172 -14.28 -26.29 -6.73
CA HIS A 172 -15.24 -27.20 -6.10
C HIS A 172 -16.56 -26.49 -5.71
N PHE A 173 -16.49 -25.20 -5.37
CA PHE A 173 -17.67 -24.37 -5.10
C PHE A 173 -18.19 -23.61 -6.33
N HIS A 174 -17.75 -23.96 -7.55
CA HIS A 174 -18.12 -23.32 -8.81
C HIS A 174 -17.89 -21.80 -8.83
N ILE A 175 -16.78 -21.37 -8.25
CA ILE A 175 -16.39 -19.96 -8.11
C ILE A 175 -15.08 -19.71 -8.87
N ALA A 176 -14.72 -18.44 -9.11
CA ALA A 176 -13.49 -18.06 -9.78
C ALA A 176 -12.26 -18.57 -9.01
N GLY A 177 -11.79 -19.77 -9.36
CA GLY A 177 -10.60 -20.39 -8.79
C GLY A 177 -9.36 -19.52 -8.95
N ILE A 178 -9.29 -18.77 -10.04
CA ILE A 178 -8.13 -17.93 -10.36
C ILE A 178 -8.08 -16.68 -9.47
N LEU A 179 -9.22 -16.07 -9.14
CA LEU A 179 -9.26 -14.99 -8.14
C LEU A 179 -8.79 -15.48 -6.77
N SER A 180 -9.18 -16.71 -6.39
CA SER A 180 -8.72 -17.37 -5.16
C SER A 180 -7.19 -17.56 -5.14
N ILE A 181 -6.58 -17.94 -6.27
CA ILE A 181 -5.11 -17.98 -6.44
C ILE A 181 -4.48 -16.61 -6.15
N VAL A 182 -5.01 -15.54 -6.74
CA VAL A 182 -4.42 -14.19 -6.59
C VAL A 182 -4.51 -13.72 -5.14
N VAL A 183 -5.69 -13.88 -4.52
CA VAL A 183 -5.89 -13.51 -3.12
C VAL A 183 -5.00 -14.34 -2.20
N SER A 184 -4.90 -15.65 -2.42
CA SER A 184 -4.08 -16.52 -1.57
C SER A 184 -2.59 -16.18 -1.67
N ALA A 185 -2.05 -16.06 -2.88
CA ALA A 185 -0.63 -15.73 -3.05
C ALA A 185 -0.27 -14.32 -2.55
N LEU A 186 -1.13 -13.31 -2.76
CA LEU A 186 -0.92 -11.97 -2.22
C LEU A 186 -0.99 -11.96 -0.69
N THR A 187 -1.98 -12.65 -0.11
CA THR A 187 -2.16 -12.74 1.34
C THR A 187 -0.98 -13.46 1.98
N PHE A 188 -0.61 -14.61 1.42
CA PHE A 188 0.53 -15.40 1.89
C PHE A 188 1.82 -14.58 1.87
N LYS A 189 2.11 -13.90 0.75
CA LYS A 189 3.24 -12.97 0.63
C LYS A 189 3.19 -11.85 1.66
N TYR A 190 2.02 -11.26 1.89
CA TYR A 190 1.85 -10.19 2.88
C TYR A 190 2.19 -10.68 4.29
N LEU A 191 1.69 -11.86 4.68
CA LEU A 191 1.95 -12.46 5.98
C LEU A 191 3.44 -12.72 6.20
N VAL A 192 4.10 -13.36 5.22
CA VAL A 192 5.54 -13.63 5.28
C VAL A 192 6.36 -12.34 5.35
N GLN A 193 6.03 -11.33 4.53
CA GLN A 193 6.75 -10.04 4.57
C GLN A 193 6.54 -9.27 5.86
N LYS A 194 5.35 -9.34 6.45
CA LYS A 194 5.04 -8.71 7.74
C LYS A 194 5.88 -9.33 8.86
N GLU A 195 6.04 -10.65 8.84
CA GLU A 195 6.85 -11.37 9.82
C GLU A 195 8.35 -11.05 9.69
N ILE A 196 8.90 -11.09 8.47
CA ILE A 196 10.31 -10.72 8.21
C ILE A 196 10.63 -9.31 8.74
N LYS A 197 9.69 -8.36 8.59
CA LYS A 197 9.83 -6.99 9.13
C LYS A 197 9.72 -6.96 10.65
N GLY A 198 8.83 -7.76 11.23
CA GLY A 198 8.62 -7.87 12.68
C GLY A 198 9.80 -8.50 13.43
N GLU A 199 10.45 -9.51 12.85
CA GLU A 199 11.68 -10.12 13.41
C GLU A 199 12.85 -9.15 13.47
N THR A 200 12.98 -8.29 12.46
CA THR A 200 14.01 -7.24 12.44
C THR A 200 13.83 -6.29 13.63
N PHE A 201 12.58 -6.04 14.05
CA PHE A 201 12.25 -5.17 15.18
C PHE A 201 12.37 -5.87 16.54
N ARG A 202 12.02 -7.18 16.60
CA ARG A 202 12.15 -8.00 17.82
C ARG A 202 13.59 -8.32 18.18
N ARG A 203 14.51 -8.51 17.23
CA ARG A 203 15.95 -8.71 17.53
C ARG A 203 16.60 -7.53 18.28
N THR A 204 16.05 -6.32 18.17
CA THR A 204 16.47 -5.13 18.94
C THR A 204 15.91 -5.07 20.36
N LYS A 205 14.93 -5.90 20.71
CA LYS A 205 14.33 -6.02 22.05
C LYS A 205 14.19 -7.50 22.40
N ILE A 206 15.31 -8.15 22.73
CA ILE A 206 15.26 -9.43 23.45
C ILE A 206 15.99 -9.23 24.77
N GLY A 207 15.25 -8.67 25.72
CA GLY A 207 15.37 -8.97 27.14
C GLY A 207 13.98 -9.40 27.59
N ASP A 208 13.90 -10.59 28.17
CA ASP A 208 12.78 -11.19 28.89
C ASP A 208 11.40 -11.29 28.21
N VAL A 209 10.98 -12.53 27.90
CA VAL A 209 9.62 -12.99 28.26
C VAL A 209 9.68 -14.47 28.64
N LYS A 210 9.34 -14.75 29.91
CA LYS A 210 9.00 -16.07 30.47
C LYS A 210 7.59 -16.51 30.05
N ASP A 211 7.44 -17.82 29.89
CA ASP A 211 6.26 -18.67 30.06
C ASP A 211 4.87 -18.06 29.82
N LYS A 212 4.27 -18.38 28.67
CA LYS A 212 2.87 -18.84 28.56
C LYS A 212 2.75 -19.89 27.43
N GLU A 213 2.23 -21.06 27.79
CA GLU A 213 2.04 -22.19 26.89
C GLU A 213 0.69 -22.07 26.17
N SER A 214 0.70 -21.41 25.01
CA SER A 214 -0.35 -21.60 24.00
C SER A 214 0.32 -22.05 22.70
N VAL A 215 -0.21 -23.07 22.03
CA VAL A 215 0.31 -23.56 20.75
C VAL A 215 0.42 -22.41 19.73
N MET A 216 -0.50 -21.45 19.80
CA MET A 216 -0.46 -20.24 18.98
C MET A 216 0.71 -19.31 19.32
N GLU A 217 1.18 -19.26 20.58
CA GLU A 217 2.36 -18.50 21.00
C GLU A 217 3.67 -19.18 20.62
N LEU A 218 3.72 -20.52 20.68
CA LEU A 218 4.81 -21.33 20.13
C LEU A 218 4.93 -21.19 18.60
N ILE A 219 3.81 -21.21 17.87
CA ILE A 219 3.82 -20.97 16.41
C ILE A 219 4.22 -19.52 16.08
N LYS A 220 3.96 -18.56 16.97
CA LYS A 220 4.41 -17.16 16.83
C LYS A 220 5.90 -16.96 17.14
N SER A 221 6.55 -17.90 17.83
CA SER A 221 7.98 -17.80 18.16
C SER A 221 8.88 -18.44 17.11
N VAL A 222 8.35 -19.32 16.25
CA VAL A 222 9.11 -19.89 15.13
C VAL A 222 9.15 -18.91 13.95
N PRO A 223 10.35 -18.52 13.48
CA PRO A 223 10.50 -17.68 12.30
C PRO A 223 10.03 -18.44 11.06
N ALA A 224 9.14 -17.86 10.25
CA ALA A 224 8.61 -18.54 9.07
C ALA A 224 9.68 -18.74 7.98
N ILE A 225 10.19 -17.63 7.42
CA ILE A 225 11.14 -17.63 6.31
C ILE A 225 12.06 -16.41 6.46
N THR A 226 13.36 -16.58 6.27
CA THR A 226 14.29 -15.46 6.24
C THR A 226 14.17 -14.63 4.94
N LYS A 227 14.62 -13.37 4.99
CA LYS A 227 14.67 -12.51 3.78
C LYS A 227 15.51 -13.09 2.63
N ARG A 228 16.47 -13.98 2.93
CA ARG A 228 17.29 -14.64 1.91
C ARG A 228 16.51 -15.75 1.22
N GLU A 229 15.93 -16.67 1.98
CA GLU A 229 15.11 -17.77 1.47
C GLU A 229 13.94 -17.26 0.64
N PHE A 230 13.24 -16.21 1.12
CA PHE A 230 12.14 -15.61 0.36
C PHE A 230 12.58 -15.03 -1.00
N ARG A 231 13.82 -14.54 -1.11
CA ARG A 231 14.39 -14.09 -2.40
C ARG A 231 14.77 -15.26 -3.30
N GLU A 232 15.19 -16.39 -2.75
CA GLU A 232 15.52 -17.60 -3.50
C GLU A 232 14.22 -18.22 -4.08
N TYR A 233 13.15 -18.34 -3.28
CA TYR A 233 11.85 -18.80 -3.76
C TYR A 233 11.26 -17.94 -4.87
N LYS A 234 11.43 -16.62 -4.78
CA LYS A 234 11.02 -15.71 -5.84
C LYS A 234 11.75 -16.00 -7.16
N LYS A 235 13.05 -16.31 -7.12
CA LYS A 235 13.82 -16.67 -8.32
C LYS A 235 13.36 -18.01 -8.90
N GLU A 236 13.14 -19.01 -8.05
CA GLU A 236 12.67 -20.33 -8.47
C GLU A 236 11.27 -20.25 -9.08
N ALA A 237 10.37 -19.46 -8.50
CA ALA A 237 9.05 -19.21 -9.08
C ALA A 237 9.15 -18.60 -10.48
N ILE A 238 10.00 -17.57 -10.67
CA ILE A 238 10.22 -16.97 -12.00
C ILE A 238 10.70 -18.01 -13.02
N PHE A 239 11.64 -18.88 -12.63
CA PHE A 239 12.13 -19.94 -13.51
C PHE A 239 10.99 -20.89 -13.92
N ILE A 240 10.17 -21.34 -12.97
CA ILE A 240 9.02 -22.21 -13.24
C ILE A 240 7.97 -21.51 -14.10
N GLY A 241 7.73 -20.22 -13.90
CA GLY A 241 6.83 -19.42 -14.74
C GLY A 241 7.27 -19.38 -16.20
N ILE A 242 8.55 -19.07 -16.43
CA ILE A 242 9.15 -19.07 -17.78
C ILE A 242 9.06 -20.45 -18.41
N PHE A 243 9.37 -21.50 -17.64
CA PHE A 243 9.29 -22.88 -18.10
C PHE A 243 7.87 -23.29 -18.48
N ALA A 244 6.88 -22.96 -17.64
CA ALA A 244 5.47 -23.22 -17.91
C ALA A 244 4.99 -22.47 -19.16
N ASN A 245 5.34 -21.19 -19.31
CA ASN A 245 5.02 -20.42 -20.52
C ASN A 245 5.64 -21.05 -21.76
N ALA A 246 6.91 -21.47 -21.70
CA ALA A 246 7.57 -22.14 -22.82
C ALA A 246 6.86 -23.44 -23.22
N ILE A 247 6.48 -24.28 -22.25
CA ILE A 247 5.70 -25.50 -22.52
C ILE A 247 4.38 -25.16 -23.20
N VAL A 248 3.64 -24.18 -22.68
CA VAL A 248 2.36 -23.78 -23.27
C VAL A 248 2.55 -23.33 -24.71
N PHE A 249 3.56 -22.51 -25.01
CA PHE A 249 3.88 -22.12 -26.39
C PHE A 249 4.26 -23.30 -27.29
N VAL A 250 4.99 -24.30 -26.79
CA VAL A 250 5.35 -25.51 -27.55
C VAL A 250 4.12 -26.36 -27.85
N ILE A 251 3.26 -26.60 -26.85
CA ILE A 251 2.00 -27.33 -27.02
C ILE A 251 1.13 -26.62 -28.06
N ILE A 252 1.02 -25.30 -27.94
CA ILE A 252 0.25 -24.48 -28.86
C ILE A 252 0.82 -24.53 -30.28
N ALA A 253 2.15 -24.41 -30.45
CA ALA A 253 2.78 -24.51 -31.75
C ALA A 253 2.51 -25.85 -32.46
N ASN A 254 2.25 -26.92 -31.69
CA ASN A 254 1.89 -28.24 -32.22
C ASN A 254 0.39 -28.40 -32.51
N ILE A 255 -0.48 -27.65 -31.83
CA ILE A 255 -1.94 -27.70 -32.01
C ILE A 255 -2.40 -26.76 -33.14
N ILE A 256 -1.67 -25.69 -33.40
CA ILE A 256 -2.06 -24.68 -34.40
C ILE A 256 -1.93 -25.22 -35.82
N GLU A 257 -3.06 -25.27 -36.52
CA GLU A 257 -3.09 -25.42 -37.97
C GLU A 257 -2.81 -24.08 -38.67
N LEU A 258 -1.67 -24.00 -39.36
CA LEU A 258 -1.28 -22.78 -40.10
C LEU A 258 -2.32 -22.39 -41.16
N ASP A 259 -3.01 -23.37 -41.73
CA ASP A 259 -4.05 -23.14 -42.75
C ASP A 259 -5.22 -22.31 -42.20
N ILE A 260 -5.62 -22.55 -40.94
CA ILE A 260 -6.70 -21.79 -40.28
C ILE A 260 -6.24 -20.34 -40.02
N LEU A 261 -4.98 -20.14 -39.61
CA LEU A 261 -4.41 -18.79 -39.44
C LEU A 261 -4.38 -18.02 -40.76
N PHE A 262 -3.97 -18.66 -41.85
CA PHE A 262 -3.98 -18.04 -43.18
C PHE A 262 -5.39 -17.78 -43.70
N LYS A 263 -6.36 -18.64 -43.37
CA LYS A 263 -7.77 -18.43 -43.72
C LYS A 263 -8.33 -17.15 -43.08
N TYR A 264 -8.01 -16.89 -41.81
CA TYR A 264 -8.54 -15.75 -41.05
C TYR A 264 -7.57 -14.58 -40.85
N TYR A 265 -6.58 -14.43 -41.72
CA TYR A 265 -5.53 -13.41 -41.57
C TYR A 265 -6.10 -11.97 -41.54
N LYS A 266 -7.19 -11.71 -42.27
CA LYS A 266 -7.82 -10.38 -42.31
C LYS A 266 -8.47 -10.06 -40.97
N GLU A 267 -9.22 -11.01 -40.43
CA GLU A 267 -9.90 -10.90 -39.14
C GLU A 267 -8.87 -10.73 -38.02
N ILE A 268 -7.77 -11.50 -38.05
CA ILE A 268 -6.64 -11.34 -37.12
C ILE A 268 -6.10 -9.92 -37.16
N LEU A 269 -5.76 -9.39 -38.34
CA LEU A 269 -5.18 -8.05 -38.49
C LEU A 269 -6.15 -6.94 -38.08
N ILE A 270 -7.42 -7.05 -38.45
CA ILE A 270 -8.47 -6.09 -38.07
C ILE A 270 -8.64 -6.06 -36.55
N VAL A 271 -8.80 -7.22 -35.92
CA VAL A 271 -8.98 -7.32 -34.47
C VAL A 271 -7.70 -6.88 -33.74
N PHE A 272 -6.52 -7.18 -34.28
CA PHE A 272 -5.26 -6.69 -33.75
C PHE A 272 -5.19 -5.17 -33.78
N ALA A 273 -5.48 -4.53 -34.92
CA ALA A 273 -5.50 -3.08 -35.03
C ALA A 273 -6.54 -2.44 -34.09
N LEU A 274 -7.76 -3.00 -34.05
CA LEU A 274 -8.84 -2.53 -33.17
C LEU A 274 -8.42 -2.59 -31.69
N THR A 275 -7.93 -3.75 -31.23
CA THR A 275 -7.49 -3.91 -29.83
C THR A 275 -6.29 -3.02 -29.49
N THR A 276 -5.38 -2.79 -30.44
CA THR A 276 -4.26 -1.85 -30.28
C THR A 276 -4.74 -0.42 -30.09
N VAL A 277 -5.69 0.04 -30.92
CA VAL A 277 -6.23 1.40 -30.87
C VAL A 277 -7.02 1.62 -29.57
N ILE A 278 -7.92 0.69 -29.24
CA ILE A 278 -8.70 0.76 -28.00
C ILE A 278 -7.76 0.83 -26.79
N ARG A 279 -6.73 -0.03 -26.75
CA ARG A 279 -5.75 0.00 -25.67
C ARG A 279 -5.00 1.33 -25.61
N PHE A 280 -4.57 1.87 -26.75
CA PHE A 280 -3.87 3.16 -26.77
C PHE A 280 -4.75 4.28 -26.21
N ILE A 281 -6.05 4.28 -26.53
CA ILE A 281 -7.01 5.26 -25.99
C ILE A 281 -7.16 5.07 -24.48
N SER A 282 -7.43 3.85 -24.02
CA SER A 282 -7.65 3.51 -22.59
C SER A 282 -6.42 3.78 -21.72
N VAL A 283 -5.22 3.58 -22.24
CA VAL A 283 -3.97 3.89 -21.52
C VAL A 283 -3.66 5.39 -21.58
N SER A 284 -3.92 6.05 -22.70
CA SER A 284 -3.68 7.50 -22.84
C SER A 284 -4.59 8.32 -21.93
N SER A 285 -5.85 7.91 -21.74
CA SER A 285 -6.77 8.57 -20.81
C SER A 285 -6.22 8.54 -19.38
N LEU A 286 -5.69 7.40 -18.93
CA LEU A 286 -5.04 7.29 -17.63
C LEU A 286 -3.84 8.23 -17.52
N VAL A 287 -2.93 8.19 -18.51
CA VAL A 287 -1.71 9.01 -18.49
C VAL A 287 -2.04 10.49 -18.37
N LEU A 288 -3.12 10.94 -19.01
CA LEU A 288 -3.63 12.31 -18.89
C LEU A 288 -4.21 12.59 -17.49
N VAL A 289 -5.09 11.71 -16.98
CA VAL A 289 -5.70 11.85 -15.64
C VAL A 289 -4.62 11.89 -14.55
N MET A 290 -3.58 11.09 -14.70
CA MET A 290 -2.47 10.98 -13.74
C MET A 290 -1.37 12.02 -13.94
N ARG A 291 -1.47 12.90 -14.95
CA ARG A 291 -0.44 13.90 -15.31
C ARG A 291 0.94 13.27 -15.51
N LEU A 292 0.98 12.08 -16.11
CA LEU A 292 2.21 11.37 -16.43
C LEU A 292 2.76 11.80 -17.80
N PRO A 293 4.07 11.59 -18.08
CA PRO A 293 4.62 11.87 -19.39
C PRO A 293 3.90 11.09 -20.49
N PHE A 294 3.42 11.75 -21.54
CA PHE A 294 2.65 11.10 -22.62
C PHE A 294 3.40 9.93 -23.30
N ARG A 295 4.74 9.94 -23.28
CA ARG A 295 5.56 8.82 -23.78
C ARG A 295 5.34 7.51 -23.02
N TRP A 296 4.90 7.58 -21.75
CA TRP A 296 4.55 6.39 -20.97
C TRP A 296 3.32 5.70 -21.55
N ALA A 297 2.41 6.43 -22.21
CA ALA A 297 1.24 5.81 -22.84
C ALA A 297 1.67 4.80 -23.91
N LYS A 298 2.59 5.18 -24.80
CA LYS A 298 3.13 4.26 -25.81
C LYS A 298 3.83 3.05 -25.19
N THR A 299 4.60 3.28 -24.12
CA THR A 299 5.32 2.19 -23.43
C THR A 299 4.37 1.22 -22.76
N LEU A 300 3.31 1.72 -22.10
CA LEU A 300 2.30 0.90 -21.42
C LEU A 300 1.37 0.18 -22.43
N THR A 301 1.06 0.80 -23.57
CA THR A 301 0.30 0.12 -24.63
C THR A 301 1.11 -1.02 -25.25
N LEU A 302 2.38 -0.76 -25.57
CA LEU A 302 3.29 -1.77 -26.14
C LEU A 302 3.76 -2.78 -25.10
N SER A 303 3.60 -2.49 -23.80
CA SER A 303 3.95 -3.47 -22.78
C SER A 303 2.96 -4.60 -22.75
N GLY A 304 1.65 -4.43 -22.93
CA GLY A 304 0.78 -5.61 -22.82
C GLY A 304 0.75 -6.51 -24.05
N THR A 305 1.83 -7.26 -24.21
CA THR A 305 1.90 -8.50 -24.98
C THR A 305 0.83 -9.46 -24.46
N LYS A 306 0.08 -10.11 -25.35
CA LYS A 306 -0.97 -11.06 -24.97
C LYS A 306 -0.32 -12.36 -24.51
N GLY A 307 -0.89 -12.98 -23.47
CA GLY A 307 -0.30 -14.14 -22.81
C GLY A 307 -0.89 -15.49 -23.19
N ALA A 308 -0.26 -16.55 -22.68
CA ALA A 308 -0.72 -17.93 -22.79
C ALA A 308 -2.16 -18.15 -22.28
N LEU A 309 -2.59 -17.34 -21.31
CA LEU A 309 -3.93 -17.39 -20.73
C LEU A 309 -5.04 -17.12 -21.74
N ALA A 310 -4.80 -16.22 -22.71
CA ALA A 310 -5.74 -15.95 -23.80
C ALA A 310 -6.07 -17.24 -24.59
N ILE A 311 -5.06 -18.08 -24.81
CA ILE A 311 -5.17 -19.29 -25.61
C ILE A 311 -5.86 -20.41 -24.83
N ILE A 312 -5.62 -20.49 -23.52
CA ILE A 312 -6.36 -21.40 -22.62
C ILE A 312 -7.86 -21.08 -22.64
N MET A 313 -8.22 -19.80 -22.58
CA MET A 313 -9.63 -19.39 -22.67
C MET A 313 -10.23 -19.71 -24.04
N ALA A 314 -9.48 -19.53 -25.13
CA ALA A 314 -9.95 -19.88 -26.48
C ALA A 314 -10.32 -21.36 -26.60
N HIS A 315 -9.49 -22.25 -26.04
CA HIS A 315 -9.76 -23.69 -26.01
C HIS A 315 -10.84 -24.10 -25.00
N SER A 316 -11.20 -23.22 -24.07
CA SER A 316 -12.30 -23.46 -23.13
C SER A 316 -13.68 -23.22 -23.76
N ILE A 317 -13.73 -22.72 -25.00
CA ILE A 317 -14.98 -22.51 -25.73
C ILE A 317 -15.56 -23.89 -26.13
N PRO A 318 -16.88 -24.12 -25.94
CA PRO A 318 -17.54 -25.37 -26.33
C PRO A 318 -17.34 -25.76 -27.81
N ASP A 319 -17.21 -27.07 -28.07
CA ASP A 319 -17.01 -27.60 -29.44
C ASP A 319 -18.18 -27.34 -30.39
N ASN A 320 -19.38 -27.13 -29.87
CA ASN A 320 -20.58 -26.82 -30.67
C ASN A 320 -20.65 -25.35 -31.12
N PHE A 321 -19.63 -24.54 -30.82
CA PHE A 321 -19.59 -23.12 -31.15
C PHE A 321 -19.27 -22.87 -32.63
N ILE A 322 -20.17 -22.17 -33.33
CA ILE A 322 -20.12 -21.95 -34.80
C ILE A 322 -18.81 -21.28 -35.26
N TYR A 323 -18.27 -20.36 -34.46
CA TYR A 323 -17.10 -19.55 -34.83
C TYR A 323 -15.81 -19.99 -34.13
N LYS A 324 -15.73 -21.23 -33.62
CA LYS A 324 -14.62 -21.70 -32.78
C LYS A 324 -13.26 -21.54 -33.46
N ASP A 325 -13.10 -22.11 -34.66
CA ASP A 325 -11.85 -22.04 -35.43
C ASP A 325 -11.41 -20.59 -35.70
N MET A 326 -12.38 -19.71 -35.98
CA MET A 326 -12.10 -18.30 -36.24
C MET A 326 -11.64 -17.59 -34.96
N PHE A 327 -12.29 -17.85 -33.83
CA PHE A 327 -11.92 -17.23 -32.55
C PHE A 327 -10.55 -17.72 -32.07
N GLU A 328 -10.29 -19.02 -32.18
CA GLU A 328 -8.98 -19.60 -31.88
C GLU A 328 -7.89 -18.96 -32.77
N ALA A 329 -8.12 -18.87 -34.09
CA ALA A 329 -7.19 -18.23 -35.01
C ALA A 329 -6.97 -16.73 -34.70
N ILE A 330 -8.04 -15.99 -34.39
CA ILE A 330 -7.94 -14.58 -33.99
C ILE A 330 -7.11 -14.43 -32.73
N VAL A 331 -7.38 -15.23 -31.68
CA VAL A 331 -6.67 -15.15 -30.40
C VAL A 331 -5.21 -15.52 -30.58
N ILE A 332 -4.93 -16.65 -31.21
CA ILE A 332 -3.58 -17.16 -31.45
C ILE A 332 -2.78 -16.20 -32.32
N GLY A 333 -3.34 -15.75 -33.45
CA GLY A 333 -2.69 -14.80 -34.35
C GLY A 333 -2.38 -13.48 -33.64
N ASN A 334 -3.31 -13.00 -32.81
CA ASN A 334 -3.08 -11.82 -31.98
C ASN A 334 -1.98 -12.01 -30.92
N VAL A 335 -1.92 -13.17 -30.27
CA VAL A 335 -0.85 -13.50 -29.33
C VAL A 335 0.49 -13.49 -30.04
N LEU A 336 0.62 -14.19 -31.16
CA LEU A 336 1.86 -14.24 -31.96
C LEU A 336 2.29 -12.83 -32.40
N ILE A 337 1.41 -12.06 -33.04
CA ILE A 337 1.73 -10.70 -33.49
C ILE A 337 2.13 -9.83 -32.30
N SER A 338 1.37 -9.84 -31.20
CA SER A 338 1.70 -9.00 -30.04
C SER A 338 3.04 -9.39 -29.41
N THR A 339 3.31 -10.68 -29.22
CA THR A 339 4.54 -11.16 -28.58
C THR A 339 5.78 -10.74 -29.34
N PHE A 340 5.77 -10.79 -30.68
CA PHE A 340 6.92 -10.38 -31.48
C PHE A 340 6.93 -8.88 -31.80
N LEU A 341 5.83 -8.35 -32.33
CA LEU A 341 5.75 -6.97 -32.81
C LEU A 341 5.76 -5.96 -31.65
N TYR A 342 4.96 -6.18 -30.59
CA TYR A 342 4.96 -5.23 -29.48
C TYR A 342 6.29 -5.24 -28.73
N THR A 343 6.86 -6.42 -28.48
CA THR A 343 8.19 -6.55 -27.86
C THR A 343 9.25 -5.79 -28.65
N PHE A 344 9.28 -5.97 -29.98
CA PHE A 344 10.21 -5.27 -30.85
C PHE A 344 10.00 -3.75 -30.81
N LEU A 345 8.76 -3.29 -30.98
CA LEU A 345 8.42 -1.87 -30.96
C LEU A 345 8.68 -1.22 -29.59
N LEU A 346 8.45 -1.95 -28.50
CA LEU A 346 8.72 -1.53 -27.12
C LEU A 346 10.21 -1.28 -26.93
N MET A 347 11.06 -2.25 -27.31
CA MET A 347 12.51 -2.10 -27.23
C MET A 347 13.00 -0.92 -28.07
N LEU A 348 12.48 -0.78 -29.29
CA LEU A 348 12.82 0.32 -30.19
C LEU A 348 12.41 1.68 -29.60
N HIS A 349 11.19 1.78 -29.06
CA HIS A 349 10.67 2.98 -28.42
C HIS A 349 11.51 3.39 -27.20
N ILE A 350 11.86 2.43 -26.33
CA ILE A 350 12.71 2.68 -25.16
C ILE A 350 14.11 3.13 -25.58
N TYR A 351 14.69 2.49 -26.60
CA TYR A 351 16.01 2.82 -27.11
C TYR A 351 16.08 4.28 -27.58
N PHE A 352 15.13 4.71 -28.42
CA PHE A 352 15.09 6.09 -28.93
C PHE A 352 14.80 7.14 -27.85
N ASN A 353 14.08 6.78 -26.79
CA ASN A 353 13.68 7.71 -25.72
C ASN A 353 14.53 7.59 -24.44
N LYS A 354 15.70 6.94 -24.50
CA LYS A 354 16.55 6.66 -23.33
C LYS A 354 16.90 7.89 -22.49
N LYS A 355 17.21 9.03 -23.12
CA LYS A 355 17.54 10.30 -22.41
C LYS A 355 16.32 10.84 -21.65
N ALA A 356 15.15 10.76 -22.27
CA ALA A 356 13.88 11.18 -21.71
C ALA A 356 13.50 10.33 -20.49
N TYR A 357 13.64 9.00 -20.56
CA TYR A 357 13.40 8.12 -19.43
C TYR A 357 14.38 8.34 -18.26
N ALA A 358 15.61 8.74 -18.55
CA ALA A 358 16.57 9.09 -17.51
C ALA A 358 16.13 10.33 -16.70
N GLN A 359 15.51 11.32 -17.36
CA GLN A 359 14.92 12.49 -16.69
C GLN A 359 13.70 12.09 -15.86
N ASP A 360 12.78 11.31 -16.44
CA ASP A 360 11.57 10.84 -15.75
C ASP A 360 11.93 10.08 -14.45
N MET A 361 13.02 9.30 -14.47
CA MET A 361 13.52 8.57 -13.31
C MET A 361 14.07 9.50 -12.20
N GLN A 362 14.63 10.65 -12.55
CA GLN A 362 15.07 11.64 -11.55
C GLN A 362 13.87 12.29 -10.86
N VAL A 363 12.85 12.66 -11.64
CA VAL A 363 11.58 13.21 -11.13
C VAL A 363 10.93 12.21 -10.18
N ASP A 364 10.84 10.94 -10.58
CA ASP A 364 10.22 9.87 -9.77
C ASP A 364 10.94 9.68 -8.42
N LYS A 365 12.29 9.66 -8.45
CA LYS A 365 13.11 9.60 -7.23
C LYS A 365 12.92 10.81 -6.32
N GLN A 366 12.79 12.00 -6.88
CA GLN A 366 12.61 13.23 -6.12
C GLN A 366 11.22 13.30 -5.48
N SER A 367 10.16 12.93 -6.21
CA SER A 367 8.81 12.82 -5.66
C SER A 367 8.73 11.83 -4.50
N SER A 368 9.36 10.65 -4.63
CA SER A 368 9.38 9.66 -3.55
C SER A 368 10.14 10.14 -2.32
N LYS A 369 11.28 10.84 -2.50
CA LYS A 369 12.04 11.44 -1.37
C LYS A 369 11.25 12.54 -0.65
N ASN A 370 10.58 13.42 -1.38
CA ASN A 370 9.80 14.50 -0.78
C ASN A 370 8.64 13.97 0.05
N ASN A 371 7.92 12.97 -0.46
CA ASN A 371 6.83 12.32 0.28
C ASN A 371 7.34 11.72 1.59
N ILE A 372 8.44 10.94 1.55
CA ILE A 372 9.02 10.35 2.77
C ILE A 372 9.42 11.43 3.76
N LYS A 373 10.11 12.49 3.31
CA LYS A 373 10.51 13.60 4.19
C LYS A 373 9.32 14.27 4.85
N GLN A 374 8.21 14.43 4.13
CA GLN A 374 6.99 15.04 4.65
C GLN A 374 6.25 14.12 5.63
N TYR A 375 6.14 12.82 5.34
CA TYR A 375 5.60 11.84 6.30
C TYR A 375 6.44 11.79 7.58
N THR A 376 7.77 11.75 7.46
CA THR A 376 8.66 11.79 8.62
C THR A 376 8.49 13.08 9.40
N LYS A 377 8.37 14.25 8.73
CA LYS A 377 8.10 15.53 9.39
C LYS A 377 6.78 15.49 10.17
N ASN A 378 5.70 15.02 9.55
CA ASN A 378 4.38 14.96 10.18
C ASN A 378 4.35 14.00 11.38
N VAL A 379 5.04 12.85 11.28
CA VAL A 379 5.17 11.90 12.39
C VAL A 379 5.99 12.49 13.53
N ILE A 380 7.09 13.17 13.21
CA ILE A 380 7.91 13.87 14.21
C ILE A 380 7.09 14.98 14.88
N GLU A 381 6.34 15.78 14.12
CA GLU A 381 5.46 16.82 14.69
C GLU A 381 4.39 16.22 15.62
N ALA A 382 3.79 15.09 15.23
CA ALA A 382 2.81 14.38 16.06
C ALA A 382 3.41 13.73 17.31
N LEU A 383 4.69 13.38 17.29
CA LEU A 383 5.43 12.87 18.47
C LEU A 383 5.99 14.00 19.34
N LYS A 384 6.18 15.19 18.76
CA LYS A 384 6.73 16.36 19.45
C LYS A 384 5.71 17.09 20.29
N LYS A 385 4.42 17.04 19.97
CA LYS A 385 3.39 17.81 20.67
C LYS A 385 2.24 16.94 21.13
N ASP A 386 1.76 17.20 22.34
CA ASP A 386 0.56 16.61 22.90
C ASP A 386 -0.67 17.07 22.10
N ALA A 387 -1.53 16.11 21.74
CA ALA A 387 -2.69 16.37 20.87
C ALA A 387 -3.76 17.25 21.54
N SER A 388 -3.83 17.24 22.87
CA SER A 388 -4.87 17.95 23.63
C SER A 388 -4.46 19.37 24.01
N THR A 389 -3.22 19.57 24.45
CA THR A 389 -2.73 20.86 24.95
C THR A 389 -1.79 21.60 23.99
N GLN A 390 -1.32 20.93 22.92
CA GLN A 390 -0.24 21.43 22.04
C GLN A 390 1.11 21.66 22.74
N ALA A 391 1.27 21.20 23.97
CA ALA A 391 2.52 21.21 24.73
C ALA A 391 3.55 20.28 24.09
N TYR A 392 4.84 20.59 24.20
CA TYR A 392 5.90 19.67 23.79
C TYR A 392 5.89 18.37 24.61
N SER A 393 6.22 17.24 23.99
CA SER A 393 6.30 15.96 24.68
C SER A 393 7.46 15.94 25.68
N ARG A 394 7.34 15.12 26.72
CA ARG A 394 8.32 14.99 27.81
C ARG A 394 9.78 14.90 27.31
N ALA A 395 10.06 13.96 26.42
CA ALA A 395 11.41 13.76 25.90
C ALA A 395 11.95 15.02 25.17
N PHE A 396 11.07 15.76 24.47
CA PHE A 396 11.48 16.95 23.75
C PHE A 396 11.71 18.15 24.67
N ILE A 397 10.92 18.29 25.73
CA ILE A 397 11.10 19.39 26.68
C ILE A 397 12.30 19.15 27.60
N GLU A 398 12.58 17.90 28.00
CA GLU A 398 13.80 17.54 28.75
C GLU A 398 15.08 17.83 27.94
N ASP A 399 15.08 17.53 26.63
CA ASP A 399 16.18 17.90 25.72
C ASP A 399 16.37 19.43 25.66
N ILE A 400 15.27 20.19 25.54
CA ILE A 400 15.31 21.66 25.53
C ILE A 400 15.89 22.20 26.84
N ILE A 401 15.41 21.72 27.98
CA ILE A 401 15.90 22.15 29.31
C ILE A 401 17.41 21.90 29.41
N THR A 402 17.86 20.72 28.99
CA THR A 402 19.29 20.36 28.99
C THR A 402 20.13 21.32 28.16
N ASP A 403 19.66 21.60 26.94
CA ASP A 403 20.32 22.50 25.99
C ASP A 403 20.35 23.96 26.48
N GLU A 404 19.26 24.43 27.08
CA GLU A 404 19.13 25.80 27.59
C GLU A 404 19.91 26.00 28.89
N LEU A 405 19.96 25.02 29.79
CA LEU A 405 20.83 25.05 30.98
C LEU A 405 22.30 25.21 30.57
N ALA A 406 22.75 24.41 29.58
CA ALA A 406 24.10 24.52 29.06
C ALA A 406 24.39 25.88 28.41
N ARG A 407 23.38 26.49 27.74
CA ARG A 407 23.50 27.84 27.18
C ARG A 407 23.54 28.92 28.27
N ALA A 408 22.66 28.83 29.27
CA ALA A 408 22.55 29.77 30.36
C ALA A 408 23.84 29.84 31.19
N SER A 409 24.38 28.67 31.58
CA SER A 409 25.66 28.56 32.28
C SER A 409 26.83 29.14 31.45
N ARG A 410 26.88 28.84 30.14
CA ARG A 410 27.97 29.31 29.26
C ARG A 410 27.98 30.82 29.05
N TYR A 411 26.81 31.45 28.97
CA TYR A 411 26.67 32.86 28.64
C TYR A 411 26.25 33.73 29.82
N ASN A 412 26.13 33.14 31.02
CA ASN A 412 25.66 33.78 32.24
C ASN A 412 24.30 34.49 32.02
N LEU A 413 23.32 33.74 31.52
CA LEU A 413 21.97 34.21 31.24
C LEU A 413 20.99 33.72 32.30
N ASP A 414 20.01 34.54 32.66
CA ASP A 414 18.93 34.14 33.56
C ASP A 414 18.01 33.11 32.88
N LEU A 415 17.84 31.94 33.49
CA LEU A 415 16.92 30.91 33.03
C LEU A 415 16.01 30.51 34.18
N SER A 416 14.70 30.73 34.02
CA SER A 416 13.70 30.31 35.00
C SER A 416 12.75 29.30 34.40
N LEU A 417 12.29 28.38 35.25
CA LEU A 417 11.32 27.38 34.88
C LEU A 417 10.12 27.47 35.82
N LEU A 418 8.94 27.18 35.27
CA LEU A 418 7.71 27.05 36.01
C LEU A 418 7.17 25.64 35.81
N ILE A 419 6.73 25.00 36.87
CA ILE A 419 5.94 23.78 36.82
C ILE A 419 4.50 24.10 37.21
N LEU A 420 3.56 23.52 36.47
CA LEU A 420 2.12 23.69 36.63
C LEU A 420 1.50 22.31 36.79
N LYS A 421 0.83 22.08 37.90
CA LYS A 421 0.02 20.88 38.11
C LYS A 421 -1.46 21.22 37.99
N LEU A 422 -2.19 20.41 37.24
CA LEU A 422 -3.62 20.55 36.99
C LEU A 422 -4.37 19.41 37.68
N SER A 423 -5.22 19.76 38.65
CA SER A 423 -6.08 18.82 39.38
C SER A 423 -7.53 19.01 38.92
N THR A 424 -8.19 17.92 38.53
CA THR A 424 -9.59 17.96 38.06
C THR A 424 -10.58 18.02 39.23
N LYS A 425 -11.58 18.90 39.13
CA LYS A 425 -12.73 18.92 40.06
C LYS A 425 -13.80 17.88 39.69
N GLU A 426 -13.75 17.33 38.48
CA GLU A 426 -14.67 16.32 37.95
C GLU A 426 -14.00 14.94 37.74
N LYS A 427 -14.80 13.87 37.63
CA LYS A 427 -14.33 12.47 37.44
C LYS A 427 -13.54 12.23 36.13
N ALA A 428 -13.68 13.08 35.12
CA ALA A 428 -12.96 12.94 33.85
C ALA A 428 -12.72 14.32 33.22
N LEU A 429 -11.48 14.56 32.80
CA LEU A 429 -11.06 15.83 32.23
C LEU A 429 -11.47 15.90 30.75
N ASN A 430 -12.27 16.91 30.39
CA ASN A 430 -12.75 17.10 29.02
C ASN A 430 -11.63 17.67 28.12
N GLN A 431 -11.53 17.16 26.89
CA GLN A 431 -10.45 17.52 25.95
C GLN A 431 -10.49 19.01 25.56
N GLU A 432 -11.67 19.63 25.61
CA GLU A 432 -11.86 21.07 25.37
C GLU A 432 -11.21 21.93 26.45
N VAL A 433 -11.23 21.49 27.72
CA VAL A 433 -10.62 22.20 28.85
C VAL A 433 -9.10 22.22 28.71
N LEU A 434 -8.50 21.07 28.39
CA LEU A 434 -7.06 20.96 28.12
C LEU A 434 -6.61 21.84 26.93
N SER A 435 -7.41 21.89 25.87
CA SER A 435 -7.16 22.78 24.72
C SER A 435 -7.22 24.25 25.11
N ALA A 436 -8.15 24.63 26.00
CA ALA A 436 -8.24 25.99 26.53
C ALA A 436 -7.00 26.33 27.38
N VAL A 437 -6.55 25.43 28.25
CA VAL A 437 -5.31 25.60 29.04
C VAL A 437 -4.10 25.84 28.14
N GLY A 438 -3.90 24.97 27.15
CA GLY A 438 -2.78 25.11 26.22
C GLY A 438 -2.80 26.42 25.42
N ARG A 439 -3.99 26.89 25.04
CA ARG A 439 -4.17 28.18 24.36
C ARG A 439 -3.82 29.37 25.25
N VAL A 440 -4.35 29.42 26.48
CA VAL A 440 -4.08 30.52 27.41
C VAL A 440 -2.59 30.61 27.71
N ILE A 441 -1.93 29.50 28.05
CA ILE A 441 -0.48 29.50 28.32
C ILE A 441 0.28 30.02 27.10
N LYS A 442 -0.06 29.54 25.89
CA LYS A 442 0.63 29.93 24.66
C LYS A 442 0.45 31.40 24.28
N GLU A 443 -0.65 32.03 24.69
CA GLU A 443 -0.89 33.47 24.50
C GLU A 443 -0.13 34.33 25.52
N GLN A 444 0.22 33.78 26.69
CA GLN A 444 0.96 34.49 27.74
C GLN A 444 2.49 34.36 27.63
N ILE A 445 3.00 33.26 27.08
CA ILE A 445 4.45 33.03 26.91
C ILE A 445 5.00 33.69 25.65
N ARG A 446 6.29 34.04 25.65
CA ARG A 446 6.95 34.64 24.47
C ARG A 446 7.20 33.57 23.40
N THR A 447 7.45 34.00 22.16
CA THR A 447 7.82 33.09 21.06
C THR A 447 9.12 32.32 21.31
N THR A 448 9.96 32.81 22.22
CA THR A 448 11.23 32.20 22.64
C THR A 448 11.06 31.20 23.78
N ASP A 449 9.93 31.22 24.48
CA ASP A 449 9.68 30.36 25.63
C ASP A 449 9.06 29.04 25.18
N TYR A 450 9.21 28.00 26.00
CA TYR A 450 8.72 26.66 25.68
C TYR A 450 7.67 26.19 26.68
N PHE A 451 6.66 25.50 26.19
CA PHE A 451 5.62 24.86 27.00
C PHE A 451 5.61 23.35 26.71
N GLY A 452 5.81 22.53 27.74
CA GLY A 452 5.91 21.07 27.63
C GLY A 452 5.08 20.33 28.67
N LYS A 453 4.84 19.05 28.42
CA LYS A 453 4.10 18.13 29.29
C LYS A 453 5.09 17.13 29.91
N LEU A 454 5.15 17.05 31.24
CA LEU A 454 6.04 16.15 31.98
C LEU A 454 5.34 14.83 32.33
N THR A 455 4.13 14.93 32.90
CA THR A 455 3.25 13.80 33.24
C THR A 455 1.85 14.09 32.70
N ASP A 456 0.83 13.28 33.02
CA ASP A 456 -0.51 13.50 32.46
C ASP A 456 -1.17 14.80 32.94
N ASP A 457 -0.74 15.28 34.09
CA ASP A 457 -1.33 16.34 34.90
C ASP A 457 -0.31 17.43 35.24
N GLU A 458 0.97 17.26 34.93
CA GLU A 458 2.03 18.25 35.14
C GLU A 458 2.63 18.76 33.83
N TYR A 459 2.80 20.07 33.78
CA TYR A 459 3.32 20.82 32.66
C TYR A 459 4.48 21.70 33.09
N VAL A 460 5.40 21.97 32.18
CA VAL A 460 6.55 22.84 32.44
C VAL A 460 6.58 23.97 31.42
N ILE A 461 6.91 25.17 31.89
CA ILE A 461 7.15 26.35 31.07
C ILE A 461 8.60 26.76 31.29
N VAL A 462 9.37 26.83 30.21
CA VAL A 462 10.78 27.23 30.22
C VAL A 462 10.85 28.67 29.69
N THR A 463 11.21 29.62 30.56
CA THR A 463 11.31 31.04 30.19
C THR A 463 12.76 31.47 30.05
N LEU A 464 13.14 31.84 28.83
CA LEU A 464 14.52 32.19 28.49
C LEU A 464 14.83 33.64 28.85
N ASN A 465 16.05 33.91 29.32
CA ASN A 465 16.54 35.26 29.67
C ASN A 465 15.56 36.00 30.58
N THR A 466 15.05 35.27 31.57
CA THR A 466 13.98 35.73 32.45
C THR A 466 14.43 35.48 33.88
N SER A 467 14.45 36.54 34.69
CA SER A 467 14.78 36.42 36.11
C SER A 467 13.65 35.77 36.91
N LEU A 468 13.96 35.29 38.12
CA LEU A 468 12.97 34.68 39.00
C LEU A 468 11.72 35.56 39.23
N GLY A 469 11.91 36.86 39.46
CA GLY A 469 10.78 37.80 39.68
C GLY A 469 9.87 37.96 38.45
N GLU A 470 10.45 37.96 37.25
CA GLU A 470 9.68 38.01 36.01
C GLU A 470 8.93 36.68 35.74
N ALA A 471 9.53 35.55 36.10
CA ALA A 471 8.88 34.25 36.02
C ALA A 471 7.69 34.14 36.97
N VAL A 472 7.81 34.63 38.21
CA VAL A 472 6.69 34.74 39.15
C VAL A 472 5.58 35.63 38.59
N THR A 473 5.94 36.77 37.99
CA THR A 473 4.97 37.67 37.34
C THR A 473 4.22 36.97 36.18
N LEU A 474 4.89 36.08 35.44
CA LEU A 474 4.25 35.28 34.40
C LEU A 474 3.27 34.25 35.01
N ALA A 475 3.67 33.58 36.09
CA ALA A 475 2.79 32.65 36.82
C ALA A 475 1.49 33.34 37.28
N GLU A 476 1.62 34.55 37.83
CA GLU A 476 0.47 35.36 38.27
C GLU A 476 -0.44 35.76 37.10
N LYS A 477 0.12 36.12 35.93
CA LYS A 477 -0.66 36.43 34.73
C LYS A 477 -1.44 35.22 34.22
N ILE A 478 -0.80 34.06 34.16
CA ILE A 478 -1.46 32.81 33.73
C ILE A 478 -2.57 32.45 34.73
N SER A 479 -2.29 32.53 36.03
CA SER A 479 -3.27 32.31 37.11
C SER A 479 -4.49 33.22 36.95
N LYS A 480 -4.27 34.53 36.70
CA LYS A 480 -5.35 35.49 36.48
C LYS A 480 -6.21 35.14 35.28
N GLU A 481 -5.64 34.68 34.16
CA GLU A 481 -6.42 34.28 32.99
C GLU A 481 -7.09 32.92 33.11
N PHE A 482 -6.53 31.99 33.89
CA PHE A 482 -7.24 30.78 34.25
C PHE A 482 -8.47 31.07 35.12
N ALA A 483 -8.38 32.09 35.99
CA ALA A 483 -9.51 32.55 36.80
C ALA A 483 -10.57 33.32 35.98
N SER A 484 -10.18 34.04 34.93
CA SER A 484 -11.11 34.78 34.06
C SER A 484 -11.85 33.85 33.08
N THR A 485 -11.25 32.72 32.72
CA THR A 485 -11.80 31.76 31.76
C THR A 485 -12.74 30.79 32.47
N GLU A 486 -14.05 31.04 32.36
CA GLU A 486 -15.12 30.29 33.05
C GLU A 486 -14.98 28.76 32.96
N MET A 487 -14.66 28.24 31.76
CA MET A 487 -14.48 26.80 31.52
C MET A 487 -13.29 26.20 32.29
N ILE A 488 -12.20 26.95 32.47
CA ILE A 488 -11.00 26.49 33.20
C ILE A 488 -11.25 26.61 34.70
N HIS A 489 -11.78 27.75 35.16
CA HIS A 489 -12.01 28.04 36.57
C HIS A 489 -12.97 27.04 37.25
N ILE A 490 -14.02 26.64 36.53
CA ILE A 490 -15.02 25.69 37.03
C ILE A 490 -14.46 24.25 37.06
N ALA A 491 -13.63 23.88 36.09
CA ALA A 491 -13.22 22.48 35.89
C ALA A 491 -11.91 22.10 36.60
N LEU A 492 -11.03 23.06 36.88
CA LEU A 492 -9.65 22.81 37.29
C LEU A 492 -9.26 23.54 38.58
N GLU A 493 -8.45 22.86 39.38
CA GLU A 493 -7.55 23.42 40.38
C GLU A 493 -6.13 23.38 39.84
N TYR A 494 -5.31 24.36 40.20
CA TYR A 494 -3.95 24.43 39.69
C TYR A 494 -3.00 25.03 40.71
N ASN A 495 -1.75 24.59 40.64
CA ASN A 495 -0.68 24.99 41.54
C ASN A 495 0.59 25.23 40.72
N PHE A 496 1.35 26.27 41.09
CA PHE A 496 2.60 26.62 40.41
C PHE A 496 3.80 26.47 41.35
N GLY A 497 4.86 25.87 40.84
CA GLY A 497 6.21 25.95 41.39
C GLY A 497 7.11 26.74 40.43
N VAL A 498 7.92 27.66 40.94
CA VAL A 498 8.84 28.47 40.13
C VAL A 498 10.26 28.32 40.66
N THR A 499 11.24 28.17 39.76
CA THR A 499 12.66 28.14 40.13
C THR A 499 13.52 28.90 39.12
N GLN A 500 14.72 29.28 39.52
CA GLN A 500 15.75 29.83 38.64
C GLN A 500 16.95 28.87 38.63
N ALA A 501 17.50 28.63 37.44
CA ALA A 501 18.63 27.73 37.25
C ALA A 501 19.92 28.35 37.79
N ASP A 502 20.71 27.54 38.50
CA ASP A 502 22.07 27.85 38.91
C ASP A 502 23.10 27.29 37.91
N GLU A 503 24.35 27.77 37.98
CA GLU A 503 25.45 27.33 37.10
C GLU A 503 25.75 25.83 37.19
N THR A 504 25.42 25.18 38.32
CA THR A 504 25.64 23.76 38.58
C THR A 504 24.43 22.87 38.32
N ASP A 505 23.29 23.45 37.94
CA ASP A 505 22.06 22.69 37.76
C ASP A 505 22.10 21.81 36.51
N THR A 506 21.61 20.59 36.69
CA THR A 506 21.33 19.63 35.62
C THR A 506 19.82 19.53 35.42
N THR A 507 19.41 18.89 34.33
CA THR A 507 17.97 18.65 34.07
C THR A 507 17.30 17.87 35.20
N GLU A 508 18.01 16.94 35.86
CA GLU A 508 17.47 16.21 37.01
C GLU A 508 17.30 17.12 38.22
N THR A 509 18.33 17.89 38.59
CA THR A 509 18.30 18.75 39.79
C THR A 509 17.28 19.88 39.65
N ILE A 510 17.13 20.48 38.46
CA ILE A 510 16.16 21.56 38.27
C ILE A 510 14.71 21.04 38.31
N ILE A 511 14.47 19.83 37.82
CA ILE A 511 13.15 19.18 37.93
C ILE A 511 12.85 18.83 39.40
N GLU A 512 13.85 18.41 40.18
CA GLU A 512 13.71 18.23 41.63
C GLU A 512 13.34 19.53 42.34
N LYS A 513 14.08 20.64 42.10
CA LYS A 513 13.74 21.97 42.65
C LYS A 513 12.32 22.41 42.28
N LEU A 514 11.91 22.21 41.03
CA LEU A 514 10.54 22.50 40.57
C LEU A 514 9.49 21.69 41.34
N ASN A 515 9.73 20.40 41.55
CA ASN A 515 8.81 19.53 42.28
C ASN A 515 8.75 19.89 43.77
N GLU A 516 9.85 20.31 44.38
CA GLU A 516 9.87 20.80 45.76
C GLU A 516 9.06 22.10 45.91
N ALA A 517 9.24 23.05 44.98
CA ALA A 517 8.42 24.26 44.92
C ALA A 517 6.93 23.92 44.74
N LEU A 518 6.61 22.99 43.84
CA LEU A 518 5.24 22.55 43.58
C LEU A 518 4.61 21.88 44.82
N SER A 519 5.36 21.03 45.52
CA SER A 519 4.86 20.35 46.72
C SER A 519 4.55 21.34 47.84
N ARG A 520 5.36 22.39 48.00
CA ARG A 520 5.05 23.50 48.93
C ARG A 520 3.82 24.27 48.50
N SER A 521 3.67 24.53 47.21
CA SER A 521 2.48 25.19 46.66
C SER A 521 1.21 24.41 47.01
N GLU A 522 1.22 23.09 46.84
CA GLU A 522 0.07 22.23 47.21
C GLU A 522 -0.27 22.29 48.71
N GLN A 523 0.73 22.50 49.58
CA GLN A 523 0.53 22.64 51.03
C GLN A 523 0.02 24.04 51.44
N SER A 524 0.45 25.09 50.75
CA SER A 524 0.08 26.48 51.02
C SER A 524 -1.38 26.79 50.63
N GLY A 525 -1.93 26.08 49.64
CA GLY A 525 -3.33 26.16 49.25
C GLY A 525 -3.57 26.02 47.76
N ILE A 526 -4.85 25.96 47.36
CA ILE A 526 -5.25 25.89 45.95
C ILE A 526 -4.94 27.22 45.26
N HIS A 527 -4.36 27.20 44.06
CA HIS A 527 -3.89 28.38 43.30
C HIS A 527 -2.66 29.09 43.89
N ALA A 528 -1.91 28.44 44.78
CA ALA A 528 -0.68 28.98 45.33
C ALA A 528 0.47 28.96 44.32
N ILE A 529 1.35 29.95 44.43
CA ILE A 529 2.61 30.05 43.66
C ILE A 529 3.73 30.03 44.70
N GLU A 530 4.58 29.02 44.65
CA GLU A 530 5.72 28.88 45.56
C GLU A 530 7.02 28.82 44.76
N ILE A 531 8.11 29.18 45.43
CA ILE A 531 9.43 29.35 44.81
C ILE A 531 10.42 28.41 45.47
N GLU A 532 11.31 27.78 44.70
CA GLU A 532 12.57 27.19 45.17
C GLU A 532 13.75 27.83 44.46
N VAL A 533 14.78 28.23 45.21
CA VAL A 533 16.01 28.83 44.66
C VAL A 533 17.14 27.81 44.76
#